data_AF-A0A975SUK6-F1
#
_entry.id   AF-A0A975SUK6-F1
#
_cell.length_a   1.000
_cell.length_b   1.000
_cell.length_c   1.000
_cell.angle_alpha   90.00
_cell.angle_beta   90.00
_cell.angle_gamma   90.00
#
_symmetry.space_group_name_H-M   'P 1'
#
loop_
_entity.id
_entity.type
_entity.pdbx_description
1 polymer ?
#
loop_
_entity_poly.entity_id
_entity_poly.type
_entity_poly.pdbx_seq_one_letter_code
_entity_poly.pdbx_strand_id
1 'polypeptide(L)' 'MRDARRALGWSQTELARRAHVSRPTIARVETGVNISTGTLEKVVKALGKRLRISDQL' A
#
# COMPACT_ATOMS: atom_id res chain seq x y z
N MET A 1 3.43 3.79 -4.33
CA MET A 1 2.11 3.50 -3.68
C MET A 1 1.07 4.57 -3.95
N ARG A 2 1.34 5.83 -3.60
CA ARG A 2 0.41 6.95 -3.83
C ARG A 2 -0.03 7.09 -5.28
N ASP A 3 0.91 7.02 -6.22
CA ASP A 3 0.60 7.20 -7.65
C ASP A 3 -0.21 6.03 -8.21
N ALA A 4 0.11 4.80 -7.81
CA ALA A 4 -0.66 3.62 -8.17
C ALA A 4 -2.13 3.73 -7.70
N ARG A 5 -2.35 4.24 -6.49
CA ARG A 5 -3.70 4.51 -5.98
C ARG A 5 -4.40 5.59 -6.81
N ARG A 6 -3.70 6.71 -7.10
CA ARG A 6 -4.26 7.84 -7.86
C ARG A 6 -4.61 7.45 -9.30
N ALA A 7 -3.80 6.61 -9.94
CA ALA A 7 -4.07 6.09 -11.29
C ALA A 7 -5.37 5.25 -11.35
N LEU A 8 -5.79 4.68 -10.23
CA LEU A 8 -7.07 3.95 -10.09
C LEU A 8 -8.23 4.87 -9.67
N GLY A 9 -8.00 6.17 -9.49
CA GLY A 9 -9.00 7.13 -9.02
C GLY A 9 -9.41 6.97 -7.56
N TRP A 10 -8.66 6.20 -6.76
CA TRP A 10 -9.05 5.88 -5.39
C TRP A 10 -8.58 6.93 -4.39
N SER A 11 -9.38 7.21 -3.37
CA SER A 11 -8.96 7.95 -2.16
C SER A 11 -8.17 7.04 -1.21
N GLN A 12 -7.48 7.60 -0.21
CA GLN A 12 -6.81 6.79 0.81
C GLN A 12 -7.78 5.92 1.60
N THR A 13 -8.98 6.43 1.91
CA THR A 13 -10.05 5.66 2.57
C THR A 13 -10.47 4.47 1.72
N GLU A 14 -10.55 4.68 0.41
CA GLU A 14 -11.02 3.66 -0.50
C GLU A 14 -9.97 2.55 -0.73
N LEU A 15 -8.68 2.91 -0.75
CA LEU A 15 -7.60 1.90 -0.69
C LEU A 15 -7.57 1.18 0.66
N ALA A 16 -7.80 1.88 1.77
CA ALA A 16 -7.83 1.29 3.10
C ALA A 16 -8.92 0.21 3.23
N ARG A 17 -10.11 0.51 2.71
CA ARG A 17 -11.24 -0.43 2.63
C ARG A 17 -10.87 -1.68 1.82
N ARG A 18 -10.30 -1.52 0.63
CA ARG A 18 -9.88 -2.65 -0.22
C ARG A 18 -8.74 -3.48 0.37
N ALA A 19 -7.85 -2.85 1.13
CA ALA A 19 -6.71 -3.52 1.75
C ALA A 19 -7.02 -4.07 3.15
N HIS A 20 -8.24 -3.88 3.67
CA HIS A 20 -8.64 -4.26 5.03
C HIS A 20 -7.68 -3.71 6.11
N VAL A 21 -7.37 -2.41 6.01
CA VAL A 21 -6.56 -1.66 6.99
C VAL A 21 -7.18 -0.30 7.29
N SER A 22 -6.66 0.42 8.28
CA SER A 22 -7.12 1.77 8.59
C SER A 22 -6.57 2.82 7.62
N ARG A 23 -7.30 3.93 7.41
CA ARG A 23 -6.82 5.06 6.59
C ARG A 23 -5.46 5.62 7.05
N PRO A 24 -5.19 5.80 8.37
CA PRO A 24 -3.85 6.19 8.83
C PRO A 24 -2.75 5.19 8.45
N THR A 25 -3.08 3.90 8.36
CA THR A 25 -2.13 2.89 7.86
C THR A 25 -1.76 3.15 6.41
N ILE A 26 -2.72 3.49 5.54
CA ILE A 26 -2.44 3.90 4.16
C ILE A 26 -1.58 5.17 4.11
N ALA A 27 -1.85 6.16 4.95
CA ALA A 27 -1.04 7.37 5.01
C ALA A 27 0.43 7.06 5.34
N ARG A 28 0.72 6.19 6.33
CA ARG A 28 2.08 5.72 6.64
C ARG A 28 2.70 4.91 5.51
N VAL A 29 1.93 4.04 4.85
CA VAL A 29 2.42 3.27 3.70
C VAL A 29 2.84 4.18 2.56
N GLU A 30 2.13 5.28 2.33
CA GLU A 30 2.49 6.25 1.29
C GLU A 30 3.70 7.12 1.62
N THR A 31 4.06 7.25 2.90
CA THR A 31 5.26 7.99 3.32
C THR A 31 6.49 7.10 3.50
N GLY A 32 6.33 5.77 3.46
CA GLY A 32 7.44 4.82 3.58
C GLY A 32 7.98 4.65 5.01
N VAL A 33 7.24 5.09 6.03
CA VAL A 33 7.70 5.07 7.43
C VAL A 33 7.22 3.80 8.15
N ASN A 34 8.18 3.05 8.72
CA ASN A 34 8.00 1.93 9.66
C ASN A 34 6.69 1.12 9.47
N ILE A 35 6.64 0.37 8.38
CA ILE A 35 5.51 -0.48 7.99
C ILE A 35 5.96 -1.93 7.95
N SER A 36 5.17 -2.82 8.54
CA SER A 36 5.43 -4.25 8.45
C SER A 36 5.29 -4.74 6.99
N THR A 37 6.07 -5.75 6.64
CA THR A 37 5.99 -6.42 5.33
C THR A 37 4.57 -6.94 5.06
N GLY A 38 3.89 -7.50 6.07
CA GLY A 38 2.50 -7.95 5.92
C GLY A 38 1.50 -6.81 5.64
N THR A 39 1.70 -5.63 6.21
CA THR A 39 0.87 -4.45 5.87
C THR A 39 1.13 -4.01 4.43
N LEU A 40 2.41 -3.97 4.05
CA LEU A 40 2.80 -3.63 2.69
C LEU A 40 2.19 -4.60 1.67
N GLU A 41 2.23 -5.91 1.96
CA GLU A 41 1.66 -6.95 1.12
C GLU A 41 0.15 -6.79 0.90
N LYS A 42 -0.62 -6.52 1.96
CA LYS A 42 -2.07 -6.23 1.86
C LYS A 42 -2.36 -5.07 0.91
N VAL A 43 -1.60 -3.98 1.04
CA VAL A 43 -1.78 -2.78 0.20
C VAL A 43 -1.36 -3.05 -1.24
N VAL A 44 -0.25 -3.75 -1.46
CA VAL A 44 0.23 -4.15 -2.80
C VAL A 44 -0.81 -5.03 -3.50
N LYS A 45 -1.35 -6.04 -2.80
CA LYS A 45 -2.41 -6.91 -3.32
C LYS A 45 -3.67 -6.14 -3.68
N ALA A 46 -4.12 -5.22 -2.83
CA ALA A 46 -5.30 -4.38 -3.10
C ALA A 46 -5.14 -3.49 -4.35
N LEU A 47 -3.90 -3.12 -4.70
CA LEU A 47 -3.58 -2.37 -5.92
C LEU A 47 -3.40 -3.26 -7.16
N GLY A 48 -3.65 -4.58 -7.06
CA GLY A 48 -3.43 -5.53 -8.16
C GLY A 48 -1.95 -5.70 -8.52
N LYS A 49 -1.04 -5.44 -7.59
CA LYS A 49 0.42 -5.54 -7.79
C LYS A 49 1.01 -6.71 -7.02
N ARG A 50 2.30 -6.97 -7.24
CA ARG A 50 3.07 -8.02 -6.54
C ARG A 50 4.31 -7.41 -5.89
N LEU A 51 4.57 -7.80 -4.65
CA LEU A 51 5.77 -7.39 -3.93
C LEU A 51 6.94 -8.25 -4.41
N ARG A 52 8.07 -7.62 -4.74
CA ARG A 52 9.34 -8.29 -5.02
C ARG A 52 10.36 -7.81 -4.01
N ILE A 53 11.01 -8.75 -3.35
CA ILE A 53 12.16 -8.51 -2.47
C ILE A 53 13.39 -8.96 -3.25
N SER A 54 14.40 -8.11 -3.31
CA SER A 54 15.67 -8.38 -3.96
C SER A 54 16.77 -7.83 -3.08
N ASP A 55 17.79 -8.64 -2.83
CA ASP A 55 19.02 -8.16 -2.20
C ASP A 55 19.82 -7.35 -3.22
N GLN A 56 20.38 -6.24 -2.79
CA GLN A 56 21.40 -5.53 -3.55
C GLN A 56 22.76 -6.05 -3.05
N LEU A 57 23.37 -6.96 -3.81
CA LEU A 57 24.78 -7.31 -3.70
C LEU A 57 25.64 -6.20 -4.27
#